data_AF-K9Z4A2-F1
#
_entry.id   AF-K9Z4A2-F1
#
_cell.length_a   1.000
_cell.length_b   1.000
_cell.length_c   1.000
_cell.angle_alpha   90.00
_cell.angle_beta   90.00
_cell.angle_gamma   90.00
#
_symmetry.space_group_name_H-M   'P 1'
#
loop_
_entity.id
_entity.type
_entity.pdbx_description
1 polymer ?
#
loop_
_entity_poly.entity_id
_entity_poly.type
_entity_poly.pdbx_seq_one_letter_code
_entity_poly.pdbx_strand_id
1 'polypeptide(L)'
;MSEYQYYEFQTLDQPLTKQQQQKISQLSSRVRLNSRKAIFTYSYGDFPANEDQILADYFDALFYIANWGTVKLMFRFPISLVNINELKKYTYDDFITIDKIGSYLILKIEINDEERSDWIEEDNSYLDDLIELRQQILAQDYRVLYLAWLKAIELSKLYDDAPLKDIPEPPIPHGLNQLSESLKIFVELFEVNQNLIKVGATNSSKITPIPDNIFLENISKLSNIEKDDFLSRLLQEEPNLSLKLKQKLLELSELTNNKTTIEKRTIKQLFTEAEKIAQSEEKRQKEEARQKKIKELKAFANQENQAWLNVDNLIQKSNPKAYDEAKMILIKLKELAIYQGKEVEFYHKLEDIKQKYSRRPTFIARLNNL
;
A
#
# COMPACT_ATOMS: atom_id res chain seq x y z
N MET A 1 -20.83 5.53 -13.72
CA MET A 1 -19.70 6.47 -13.84
C MET A 1 -19.11 6.30 -15.23
N SER A 2 -18.51 7.34 -15.82
CA SER A 2 -17.76 7.16 -17.07
C SER A 2 -16.54 6.29 -16.80
N GLU A 3 -16.26 5.34 -17.68
CA GLU A 3 -15.03 4.55 -17.67
C GLU A 3 -13.82 5.50 -17.66
N TYR A 4 -12.80 5.18 -16.86
CA TYR A 4 -11.52 5.87 -16.88
C TYR A 4 -10.39 4.88 -16.68
N GLN A 5 -9.40 4.94 -17.57
CA GLN A 5 -8.22 4.09 -17.56
C GLN A 5 -6.96 4.91 -17.77
N TYR A 6 -5.93 4.59 -17.01
CA TYR A 6 -4.60 5.19 -17.09
C TYR A 6 -3.56 4.10 -17.33
N TYR A 7 -2.72 4.29 -18.34
CA TYR A 7 -1.55 3.44 -18.63
C TYR A 7 -0.31 4.32 -18.64
N GLU A 8 0.73 3.91 -17.91
CA GLU A 8 2.03 4.56 -17.93
C GLU A 8 3.13 3.53 -18.19
N PHE A 9 3.78 3.64 -19.35
CA PHE A 9 4.93 2.83 -19.72
C PHE A 9 6.23 3.63 -19.51
N GLN A 10 7.28 2.98 -19.00
CA GLN A 10 8.57 3.64 -18.75
C GLN A 10 9.77 2.79 -19.15
N THR A 11 10.79 3.44 -19.72
CA THR A 11 12.10 2.84 -19.99
C THR A 11 13.12 3.25 -18.93
N LEU A 12 13.88 2.27 -18.47
CA LEU A 12 14.90 2.38 -17.44
C LEU A 12 16.28 2.12 -18.05
N ASP A 13 16.40 1.04 -18.81
CA ASP A 13 17.70 0.56 -19.30
C ASP A 13 18.20 1.46 -20.45
N GLN A 14 17.34 1.79 -21.42
CA GLN A 14 17.68 2.69 -22.54
C GLN A 14 16.50 3.60 -22.95
N PRO A 15 16.75 4.87 -23.33
CA PRO A 15 15.71 5.72 -23.89
C PRO A 15 15.26 5.20 -25.26
N LEU A 16 13.98 5.39 -25.58
CA LEU A 16 13.41 5.13 -26.89
C LEU A 16 14.13 5.96 -27.97
N THR A 17 14.54 5.28 -29.03
CA THR A 17 15.01 5.91 -30.28
C THR A 17 13.88 6.69 -30.95
N LYS A 18 14.21 7.60 -31.87
CA LYS A 18 13.21 8.36 -32.63
C LYS A 18 12.27 7.47 -33.44
N GLN A 19 12.78 6.37 -34.00
CA GLN A 19 11.96 5.40 -34.72
C GLN A 19 11.00 4.65 -33.81
N GLN A 20 11.45 4.25 -32.61
CA GLN A 20 10.58 3.62 -31.61
C GLN A 20 9.50 4.59 -31.11
N GLN A 21 9.86 5.85 -30.86
CA GLN A 21 8.88 6.89 -30.49
C GLN A 21 7.80 7.04 -31.57
N GLN A 22 8.18 7.06 -32.85
CA GLN A 22 7.22 7.13 -33.95
C GLN A 22 6.27 5.93 -33.97
N LYS A 23 6.77 4.71 -33.73
CA LYS A 23 5.92 3.51 -33.64
C LYS A 23 4.93 3.60 -32.48
N ILE A 24 5.39 3.99 -31.28
CA ILE A 24 4.51 4.15 -30.11
C ILE A 24 3.47 5.25 -30.35
N SER A 25 3.84 6.36 -31.00
CA SER A 25 2.89 7.44 -31.32
C SER A 25 1.78 7.04 -32.29
N GLN A 26 1.99 5.97 -33.07
CA GLN A 26 1.00 5.45 -34.01
C GLN A 26 -0.03 4.52 -33.34
N LEU A 27 0.22 4.04 -32.12
CA LEU A 27 -0.71 3.15 -31.42
C LEU A 27 -2.00 3.87 -31.04
N SER A 28 -1.90 5.12 -30.58
CA SER A 28 -3.05 5.89 -30.14
C SER A 28 -2.76 7.38 -30.21
N SER A 29 -3.74 8.17 -30.65
CA SER A 29 -3.67 9.64 -30.63
C SER A 29 -3.74 10.21 -29.21
N ARG A 30 -4.08 9.38 -28.20
CA ARG A 30 -4.20 9.77 -26.78
C ARG A 30 -2.88 9.69 -26.00
N VAL A 31 -1.76 9.47 -26.68
CA VAL A 31 -0.46 9.27 -26.02
C VAL A 31 0.23 10.59 -25.68
N ARG A 32 0.68 10.71 -24.43
CA ARG A 32 1.69 11.70 -24.00
C ARG A 32 3.04 10.98 -23.97
N LEU A 33 3.88 11.21 -24.98
CA LEU A 33 5.12 10.48 -25.23
C LEU A 33 6.36 11.36 -25.04
N ASN A 34 7.40 10.81 -24.43
CA ASN A 34 8.77 11.31 -24.49
C ASN A 34 9.77 10.16 -24.71
N SER A 35 11.07 10.41 -24.58
CA SER A 35 12.10 9.38 -24.82
C SER A 35 12.14 8.27 -23.76
N ARG A 36 11.49 8.43 -22.61
CA ARG A 36 11.48 7.44 -21.52
C ARG A 36 10.10 7.05 -21.04
N LYS A 37 9.04 7.79 -21.38
CA LYS A 37 7.67 7.51 -20.95
C LYS A 37 6.67 7.60 -22.07
N ALA A 38 5.65 6.75 -22.00
CA ALA A 38 4.43 6.88 -22.78
C ALA A 38 3.23 6.71 -21.86
N ILE A 39 2.41 7.76 -21.75
CA ILE A 39 1.18 7.74 -20.95
C ILE A 39 -0.02 7.73 -21.89
N PHE A 40 -0.98 6.85 -21.64
CA PHE A 40 -2.25 6.78 -22.37
C PHE A 40 -3.41 6.87 -21.38
N THR A 41 -4.37 7.74 -21.69
CA THR A 41 -5.59 7.90 -20.89
C THR A 41 -6.81 7.65 -21.76
N TYR A 42 -7.76 6.86 -21.26
CA TYR A 42 -8.99 6.51 -21.96
C TYR A 42 -10.20 6.80 -21.07
N SER A 43 -11.22 7.43 -21.66
CA SER A 43 -12.55 7.57 -21.03
C SER A 43 -13.63 6.71 -21.73
N TYR A 44 -13.20 5.92 -22.72
CA TYR A 44 -13.96 4.93 -23.48
C TYR A 44 -12.98 4.09 -24.31
N GLY A 45 -13.28 2.80 -24.47
CA GLY A 45 -12.40 1.85 -25.16
C GLY A 45 -11.07 1.62 -24.43
N ASP A 46 -10.21 0.81 -25.04
CA ASP A 46 -9.02 0.26 -24.38
C ASP A 46 -7.72 0.59 -25.12
N PHE A 47 -6.60 0.28 -24.45
CA PHE A 47 -5.30 0.27 -25.08
C PHE A 47 -5.27 -0.73 -26.24
N PRO A 48 -4.96 -0.30 -27.48
CA PRO A 48 -5.24 -1.10 -28.68
C PRO A 48 -4.19 -2.17 -29.00
N ALA A 49 -3.18 -2.35 -28.13
CA ALA A 49 -2.07 -3.26 -28.35
C ALA A 49 -1.90 -4.21 -27.15
N ASN A 50 -1.18 -5.30 -27.38
CA ASN A 50 -0.86 -6.23 -26.31
C ASN A 50 0.22 -5.62 -25.38
N GLU A 51 -0.13 -5.42 -24.11
CA GLU A 51 0.73 -4.82 -23.08
C GLU A 51 2.05 -5.58 -22.91
N ASP A 52 2.00 -6.92 -22.86
CA ASP A 52 3.17 -7.77 -22.65
C ASP A 52 4.19 -7.60 -23.80
N GLN A 53 3.70 -7.53 -25.05
CA GLN A 53 4.54 -7.35 -26.23
C GLN A 53 5.09 -5.92 -26.33
N ILE A 54 4.28 -4.89 -26.05
CA ILE A 54 4.74 -3.50 -26.01
C ILE A 54 5.81 -3.31 -24.95
N LEU A 55 5.61 -3.91 -23.78
CA LEU A 55 6.59 -3.93 -22.71
C LEU A 55 7.86 -4.66 -23.19
N ALA A 56 7.77 -5.89 -23.71
CA ALA A 56 8.93 -6.66 -24.16
C ALA A 56 9.79 -5.92 -25.20
N ASP A 57 9.16 -5.25 -26.16
CA ASP A 57 9.83 -4.62 -27.30
C ASP A 57 10.38 -3.21 -27.02
N TYR A 58 9.73 -2.43 -26.16
CA TYR A 58 9.99 -1.00 -26.05
C TYR A 58 10.20 -0.47 -24.63
N PHE A 59 9.67 -1.11 -23.59
CA PHE A 59 9.64 -0.55 -22.23
C PHE A 59 10.18 -1.51 -21.17
N ASP A 60 10.38 -1.00 -19.96
CA ASP A 60 10.91 -1.80 -18.83
C ASP A 60 9.89 -1.97 -17.70
N ALA A 61 8.91 -1.07 -17.63
CA ALA A 61 7.82 -1.13 -16.67
C ALA A 61 6.50 -0.59 -17.26
N LEU A 62 5.39 -1.09 -16.73
CA LEU A 62 4.04 -0.59 -16.98
C LEU A 62 3.29 -0.48 -15.64
N PHE A 63 2.64 0.65 -15.42
CA PHE A 63 1.59 0.80 -14.42
C PHE A 63 0.25 1.05 -15.12
N TYR A 64 -0.79 0.39 -14.64
CA TYR A 64 -2.16 0.60 -15.09
C TYR A 64 -3.13 0.69 -13.92
N ILE A 65 -4.08 1.60 -14.00
CA ILE A 65 -5.17 1.74 -13.03
C ILE A 65 -6.46 2.15 -13.75
N ALA A 66 -7.58 1.58 -13.29
CA ALA A 66 -8.91 1.91 -13.78
C ALA A 66 -9.89 2.17 -12.64
N ASN A 67 -10.88 3.02 -12.88
CA ASN A 67 -11.84 3.46 -11.86
C ASN A 67 -12.91 2.41 -11.49
N TRP A 68 -12.85 1.22 -12.09
CA TRP A 68 -13.61 0.03 -11.71
C TRP A 68 -12.77 -0.98 -10.90
N GLY A 69 -11.61 -0.55 -10.41
CA GLY A 69 -10.87 -1.28 -9.38
C GLY A 69 -9.75 -2.19 -9.89
N THR A 70 -9.46 -2.20 -11.20
CA THR A 70 -8.24 -2.86 -11.69
C THR A 70 -7.01 -2.00 -11.43
N VAL A 71 -5.99 -2.60 -10.81
CA VAL A 71 -4.64 -2.05 -10.67
C VAL A 71 -3.63 -3.09 -11.16
N LYS A 72 -2.64 -2.64 -11.92
CA LYS A 72 -1.65 -3.52 -12.53
C LYS A 72 -0.26 -2.89 -12.52
N LEU A 73 0.74 -3.66 -12.12
CA LEU A 73 2.16 -3.30 -12.20
C LEU A 73 2.91 -4.43 -12.91
N MET A 74 3.65 -4.07 -13.94
CA MET A 74 4.44 -5.02 -14.72
C MET A 74 5.88 -4.56 -14.83
N PHE A 75 6.81 -5.53 -14.78
CA PHE A 75 8.23 -5.30 -14.95
C PHE A 75 8.83 -6.28 -15.96
N ARG A 76 9.69 -5.75 -16.82
CA ARG A 76 10.50 -6.54 -17.75
C ARG A 76 11.92 -6.69 -17.23
N PHE A 77 12.41 -7.92 -17.26
CA PHE A 77 13.77 -8.27 -16.87
C PHE A 77 14.49 -9.05 -17.98
N PRO A 78 15.75 -8.75 -18.28
CA PRO A 78 16.61 -9.68 -18.99
C PRO A 78 16.68 -11.01 -18.22
N ILE A 79 16.40 -12.14 -18.87
CA ILE A 79 16.36 -13.45 -18.20
C ILE A 79 17.67 -13.76 -17.46
N SER A 80 18.80 -13.30 -17.99
CA SER A 80 20.12 -13.49 -17.38
C SER A 80 20.33 -12.78 -16.03
N LEU A 81 19.40 -11.92 -15.60
CA LEU A 81 19.51 -11.13 -14.36
C LEU A 81 18.58 -11.60 -13.24
N VAL A 82 17.69 -12.56 -13.53
CA VAL A 82 16.65 -12.98 -12.58
C VAL A 82 16.66 -14.49 -12.40
N ASN A 83 16.42 -14.91 -11.16
CA ASN A 83 16.21 -16.32 -10.84
C ASN A 83 14.72 -16.65 -10.93
N ILE A 84 14.30 -17.21 -12.07
CA ILE A 84 12.90 -17.57 -12.34
C ILE A 84 12.34 -18.49 -11.23
N ASN A 85 13.15 -19.42 -10.71
CA ASN A 85 12.69 -20.35 -9.68
C ASN A 85 12.43 -19.67 -8.34
N GLU A 86 13.15 -18.58 -8.03
CA GLU A 86 12.87 -17.77 -6.84
C GLU A 86 11.60 -16.94 -7.04
N LEU A 87 11.43 -16.31 -8.21
CA LEU A 87 10.24 -15.51 -8.52
C LEU A 87 8.96 -16.36 -8.52
N LYS A 88 9.01 -17.59 -9.07
CA LYS A 88 7.88 -18.54 -9.08
C LYS A 88 7.36 -18.91 -7.69
N LYS A 89 8.14 -18.71 -6.63
CA LYS A 89 7.66 -18.99 -5.27
C LYS A 89 6.59 -18.00 -4.82
N TYR A 90 6.53 -16.82 -5.44
CA TYR A 90 5.60 -15.75 -5.10
C TYR A 90 4.43 -15.64 -6.08
N THR A 91 4.42 -16.40 -7.19
CA THR A 91 3.28 -16.43 -8.10
C THR A 91 2.06 -17.03 -7.42
N TYR A 92 0.87 -16.49 -7.69
CA TYR A 92 -0.36 -16.94 -7.08
C TYR A 92 -1.55 -16.73 -8.02
N ASP A 93 -2.15 -17.85 -8.45
CA ASP A 93 -3.25 -17.91 -9.42
C ASP A 93 -3.02 -16.91 -10.59
N ASP A 94 -4.03 -16.11 -10.95
CA ASP A 94 -3.93 -15.12 -12.03
C ASP A 94 -3.46 -13.73 -11.56
N PHE A 95 -3.26 -13.54 -10.24
CA PHE A 95 -2.88 -12.25 -9.66
C PHE A 95 -1.40 -11.91 -9.88
N ILE A 96 -0.53 -12.92 -9.78
CA ILE A 96 0.91 -12.75 -9.92
C ILE A 96 1.43 -13.79 -10.88
N THR A 97 1.73 -13.36 -12.09
CA THR A 97 2.15 -14.22 -13.19
C THR A 97 3.54 -13.83 -13.67
N ILE A 98 4.23 -14.80 -14.26
CA ILE A 98 5.51 -14.57 -14.93
C ILE A 98 5.51 -15.26 -16.29
N ASP A 99 5.87 -14.53 -17.33
CA ASP A 99 5.87 -15.02 -18.70
C ASP A 99 7.20 -14.73 -19.39
N LYS A 100 7.62 -15.63 -20.27
CA LYS A 100 8.84 -15.47 -21.07
C LYS A 100 8.48 -14.97 -22.46
N ILE A 101 9.04 -13.83 -22.84
CA ILE A 101 8.91 -13.26 -24.19
C ILE A 101 10.31 -13.01 -24.75
N GLY A 102 10.72 -13.84 -25.71
CA GLY A 102 12.06 -13.81 -26.28
C GLY A 102 13.16 -14.00 -25.22
N SER A 103 14.00 -12.97 -25.06
CA SER A 103 15.11 -12.93 -24.09
C SER A 103 14.73 -12.26 -22.76
N TYR A 104 13.45 -11.96 -22.57
CA TYR A 104 12.94 -11.24 -21.40
C TYR A 104 11.94 -12.09 -20.60
N LEU A 105 11.91 -11.82 -19.30
CA LEU A 105 10.87 -12.25 -18.38
C LEU A 105 9.97 -11.05 -18.07
N ILE A 106 8.66 -11.24 -18.17
CA ILE A 106 7.64 -10.28 -17.78
C ILE A 106 7.06 -10.76 -16.46
N LEU A 107 7.20 -9.96 -15.41
CA LEU A 107 6.46 -10.12 -14.16
C LEU A 107 5.22 -9.25 -14.22
N LYS A 108 4.06 -9.81 -13.89
CA LYS A 108 2.78 -9.09 -13.84
C LYS A 108 2.14 -9.30 -12.47
N ILE A 109 1.82 -8.18 -11.83
CA ILE A 109 1.00 -8.12 -10.62
C ILE A 109 -0.28 -7.41 -11.03
N GLU A 110 -1.38 -8.15 -11.12
CA GLU A 110 -2.67 -7.64 -11.56
C GLU A 110 -3.73 -7.95 -10.50
N ILE A 111 -4.37 -6.89 -10.01
CA ILE A 111 -5.42 -6.95 -9.01
C ILE A 111 -6.70 -6.42 -9.62
N ASN A 112 -7.76 -7.22 -9.58
CA ASN A 112 -9.11 -6.82 -9.97
C ASN A 112 -9.99 -6.84 -8.72
N ASP A 113 -10.36 -5.66 -8.22
CA ASP A 113 -11.15 -5.49 -7.00
C ASP A 113 -12.36 -4.60 -7.28
N GLU A 114 -13.51 -5.18 -7.64
CA GLU A 114 -14.69 -4.42 -8.08
C GLU A 114 -15.28 -3.50 -6.99
N GLU A 115 -14.95 -3.73 -5.71
CA GLU A 115 -15.37 -2.87 -4.60
C GLU A 115 -14.52 -1.60 -4.50
N ARG A 116 -13.35 -1.59 -5.16
CA ARG A 116 -12.45 -0.45 -5.22
C ARG A 116 -12.99 0.60 -6.20
N SER A 117 -13.24 1.80 -5.68
CA SER A 117 -13.67 2.96 -6.44
C SER A 117 -12.69 4.11 -6.20
N ASP A 118 -11.60 4.12 -6.97
CA ASP A 118 -10.56 5.11 -6.81
C ASP A 118 -10.86 6.40 -7.57
N TRP A 119 -10.55 7.52 -6.92
CA TRP A 119 -10.35 8.77 -7.63
C TRP A 119 -8.93 8.79 -8.19
N ILE A 120 -8.81 8.71 -9.52
CA ILE A 120 -7.52 8.66 -10.21
C ILE A 120 -7.13 10.08 -10.62
N GLU A 121 -5.95 10.52 -10.20
CA GLU A 121 -5.42 11.84 -10.55
C GLU A 121 -4.80 11.80 -11.95
N GLU A 122 -5.37 12.56 -12.89
CA GLU A 122 -4.97 12.52 -14.31
C GLU A 122 -3.53 13.01 -14.57
N ASP A 123 -2.98 13.85 -13.70
CA ASP A 123 -1.65 14.44 -13.84
C ASP A 123 -0.58 13.81 -12.93
N ASN A 124 -0.93 12.78 -12.15
CA ASN A 124 0.06 12.08 -11.32
C ASN A 124 0.86 11.07 -12.15
N SER A 125 2.13 10.87 -11.79
CA SER A 125 3.01 9.86 -12.40
C SER A 125 3.23 8.76 -11.39
N TYR A 126 2.36 7.76 -11.41
CA TYR A 126 2.35 6.66 -10.45
C TYR A 126 3.58 5.76 -10.59
N LEU A 127 4.08 5.57 -11.82
CA LEU A 127 5.16 4.63 -12.07
C LEU A 127 6.51 5.15 -11.57
N ASP A 128 6.76 6.47 -11.56
CA ASP A 128 8.01 7.07 -11.08
C ASP A 128 8.34 6.67 -9.63
N ASP A 129 7.33 6.52 -8.80
CA ASP A 129 7.48 6.12 -7.40
C ASP A 129 7.70 4.61 -7.22
N LEU A 130 7.35 3.82 -8.24
CA LEU A 130 7.39 2.36 -8.24
C LEU A 130 8.58 1.79 -9.00
N ILE A 131 9.27 2.56 -9.85
CA ILE A 131 10.40 2.06 -10.67
C ILE A 131 11.52 1.43 -9.85
N GLU A 132 11.73 1.90 -8.61
CA GLU A 132 12.76 1.37 -7.72
C GLU A 132 12.49 -0.10 -7.34
N LEU A 133 11.23 -0.54 -7.35
CA LEU A 133 10.85 -1.92 -7.07
C LEU A 133 11.46 -2.90 -8.09
N ARG A 134 11.64 -2.47 -9.34
CA ARG A 134 12.34 -3.28 -10.35
C ARG A 134 13.80 -3.51 -9.94
N GLN A 135 14.49 -2.46 -9.47
CA GLN A 135 15.89 -2.56 -9.03
C GLN A 135 16.01 -3.41 -7.76
N GLN A 136 15.04 -3.33 -6.86
CA GLN A 136 14.96 -4.20 -5.69
C GLN A 136 14.86 -5.68 -6.08
N ILE A 137 13.95 -6.04 -7.00
CA ILE A 137 13.82 -7.43 -7.48
C ILE A 137 15.13 -7.92 -8.13
N LEU A 138 15.77 -7.07 -8.93
CA LEU A 138 17.08 -7.34 -9.53
C LEU A 138 18.19 -7.55 -8.48
N ALA A 139 18.11 -6.83 -7.36
CA ALA A 139 18.97 -7.00 -6.19
C ALA A 139 18.55 -8.16 -5.27
N GLN A 140 17.59 -8.99 -5.70
CA GLN A 140 17.02 -10.13 -4.93
C GLN A 140 16.26 -9.71 -3.66
N ASP A 141 15.83 -8.45 -3.60
CA ASP A 141 14.88 -7.98 -2.62
C ASP A 141 13.45 -8.23 -3.13
N TYR A 142 12.84 -9.30 -2.63
CA TYR A 142 11.53 -9.78 -3.06
C TYR A 142 10.38 -9.28 -2.17
N ARG A 143 10.60 -8.22 -1.36
CA ARG A 143 9.55 -7.66 -0.50
C ARG A 143 8.29 -7.27 -1.26
N VAL A 144 8.41 -6.65 -2.43
CA VAL A 144 7.24 -6.30 -3.27
C VAL A 144 6.44 -7.54 -3.70
N LEU A 145 7.12 -8.65 -4.02
CA LEU A 145 6.44 -9.89 -4.43
C LEU A 145 5.69 -10.52 -3.26
N TYR A 146 6.27 -10.48 -2.07
CA TYR A 146 5.61 -10.94 -0.86
C TYR A 146 4.39 -10.07 -0.52
N LEU A 147 4.50 -8.74 -0.63
CA LEU A 147 3.38 -7.82 -0.40
C LEU A 147 2.26 -8.02 -1.43
N ALA A 148 2.59 -8.19 -2.71
CA ALA A 148 1.64 -8.54 -3.75
C ALA A 148 0.94 -9.87 -3.42
N TRP A 149 1.70 -10.87 -2.98
CA TRP A 149 1.16 -12.18 -2.61
C TRP A 149 0.16 -12.07 -1.45
N LEU A 150 0.43 -11.22 -0.45
CA LEU A 150 -0.51 -10.94 0.64
C LEU A 150 -1.86 -10.39 0.15
N LYS A 151 -1.86 -9.44 -0.80
CA LYS A 151 -3.10 -8.91 -1.39
C LYS A 151 -3.80 -9.98 -2.24
N ALA A 152 -3.04 -10.78 -3.00
CA ALA A 152 -3.59 -11.85 -3.84
C ALA A 152 -4.35 -12.91 -3.01
N ILE A 153 -3.77 -13.38 -1.90
CA ILE A 153 -4.46 -14.35 -1.02
C ILE A 153 -5.67 -13.75 -0.29
N GLU A 154 -5.64 -12.44 0.00
CA GLU A 154 -6.77 -11.74 0.61
C GLU A 154 -7.95 -11.69 -0.35
N LEU A 155 -7.73 -11.29 -1.60
CA LEU A 155 -8.79 -11.27 -2.61
C LEU A 155 -9.27 -12.67 -2.96
N SER A 156 -8.36 -13.63 -3.09
CA SER A 156 -8.74 -15.03 -3.31
C SER A 156 -9.66 -15.56 -2.20
N LYS A 157 -9.44 -15.16 -0.93
CA LYS A 157 -10.34 -15.50 0.18
C LYS A 157 -11.71 -14.83 0.08
N LEU A 158 -11.79 -13.63 -0.50
CA LEU A 158 -13.03 -12.86 -0.63
C LEU A 158 -13.91 -13.35 -1.79
N TYR A 159 -13.29 -13.75 -2.91
CA TYR A 159 -14.00 -14.14 -4.13
C TYR A 159 -14.21 -15.66 -4.28
N ASP A 160 -13.43 -16.48 -3.59
CA ASP A 160 -13.57 -17.94 -3.62
C ASP A 160 -14.28 -18.44 -2.36
N ASP A 161 -15.48 -19.00 -2.52
CA ASP A 161 -16.22 -19.67 -1.45
C ASP A 161 -15.56 -21.00 -1.01
N ALA A 162 -14.52 -21.44 -1.72
CA ALA A 162 -13.75 -22.63 -1.33
C ALA A 162 -12.99 -22.42 -0.01
N PRO A 163 -12.78 -23.50 0.76
CA PRO A 163 -11.92 -23.43 1.93
C PRO A 163 -10.51 -22.95 1.53
N LEU A 164 -9.95 -22.06 2.34
CA LEU A 164 -8.57 -21.56 2.18
C LEU A 164 -7.63 -22.72 1.84
N LYS A 165 -7.00 -22.62 0.66
CA LYS A 165 -6.02 -23.61 0.20
C LYS A 165 -4.93 -23.73 1.26
N ASP A 166 -4.56 -24.95 1.65
CA ASP A 166 -3.49 -25.21 2.63
C ASP A 166 -2.10 -25.05 1.97
N ILE A 167 -1.94 -23.92 1.27
CA ILE A 167 -0.72 -23.55 0.57
C ILE A 167 0.25 -22.98 1.61
N PRO A 168 1.51 -23.43 1.62
CA PRO A 168 2.52 -22.86 2.48
C PRO A 168 2.85 -21.43 2.04
N GLU A 169 3.09 -20.56 3.01
CA GLU A 169 3.59 -19.20 2.79
C GLU A 169 4.89 -19.23 1.98
N PRO A 170 5.07 -18.31 1.02
CA PRO A 170 6.32 -18.17 0.29
C PRO A 170 7.46 -17.80 1.24
N PRO A 171 8.73 -17.88 0.79
CA PRO A 171 9.85 -17.38 1.58
C PRO A 171 9.60 -15.94 2.04
N ILE A 172 9.82 -15.67 3.33
CA ILE A 172 9.60 -14.35 3.91
C ILE A 172 10.86 -13.51 3.66
N PRO A 173 10.78 -12.42 2.88
CA PRO A 173 11.93 -11.59 2.60
C PRO A 173 12.36 -10.84 3.87
N HIS A 174 13.66 -10.55 3.97
CA HIS A 174 14.20 -9.79 5.10
C HIS A 174 13.74 -8.34 5.06
N GLY A 175 13.55 -7.71 6.22
CA GLY A 175 13.23 -6.29 6.34
C GLY A 175 11.79 -5.89 6.07
N LEU A 176 10.81 -6.80 6.22
CA LEU A 176 9.38 -6.43 6.12
C LEU A 176 8.93 -5.46 7.23
N ASN A 177 9.68 -5.38 8.33
CA ASN A 177 9.44 -4.41 9.40
C ASN A 177 9.90 -2.97 9.05
N GLN A 178 10.60 -2.78 7.93
CA GLN A 178 11.11 -1.49 7.49
C GLN A 178 10.95 -1.35 5.96
N LEU A 179 9.75 -0.94 5.54
CA LEU A 179 9.44 -0.71 4.12
C LEU A 179 10.12 0.58 3.61
N SER A 180 10.73 0.50 2.42
CA SER A 180 11.18 1.68 1.66
C SER A 180 9.98 2.50 1.19
N GLU A 181 10.22 3.72 0.73
CA GLU A 181 9.13 4.59 0.27
C GLU A 181 8.34 3.98 -0.90
N SER A 182 9.04 3.43 -1.90
CA SER A 182 8.44 2.69 -3.01
C SER A 182 7.57 1.49 -2.56
N LEU A 183 7.95 0.79 -1.49
CA LEU A 183 7.17 -0.32 -0.92
C LEU A 183 5.94 0.19 -0.17
N LYS A 184 6.02 1.33 0.52
CA LYS A 184 4.85 1.95 1.16
C LYS A 184 3.84 2.43 0.11
N ILE A 185 4.34 3.06 -0.96
CA ILE A 185 3.50 3.51 -2.08
C ILE A 185 2.85 2.31 -2.75
N PHE A 186 3.57 1.20 -2.95
CA PHE A 186 2.96 -0.05 -3.40
C PHE A 186 1.87 -0.54 -2.44
N VAL A 187 2.13 -0.56 -1.13
CA VAL A 187 1.14 -0.99 -0.12
C VAL A 187 -0.12 -0.13 -0.14
N GLU A 188 0.01 1.18 -0.34
CA GLU A 188 -1.11 2.11 -0.48
C GLU A 188 -1.87 1.87 -1.79
N LEU A 189 -1.17 1.87 -2.94
CA LEU A 189 -1.78 1.71 -4.26
C LEU A 189 -2.40 0.32 -4.50
N PHE A 190 -1.90 -0.73 -3.84
CA PHE A 190 -2.46 -2.08 -3.95
C PHE A 190 -3.34 -2.45 -2.74
N GLU A 191 -3.53 -1.52 -1.81
CA GLU A 191 -4.34 -1.68 -0.59
C GLU A 191 -3.98 -2.95 0.20
N VAL A 192 -2.68 -3.20 0.38
CA VAL A 192 -2.20 -4.41 1.05
C VAL A 192 -2.54 -4.33 2.53
N ASN A 193 -3.23 -5.35 3.05
CA ASN A 193 -3.69 -5.39 4.44
C ASN A 193 -2.54 -5.26 5.46
N GLN A 194 -2.58 -4.17 6.23
CA GLN A 194 -1.56 -3.84 7.22
C GLN A 194 -1.40 -4.92 8.32
N ASN A 195 -2.47 -5.63 8.66
CA ASN A 195 -2.38 -6.71 9.65
C ASN A 195 -1.67 -7.94 9.06
N LEU A 196 -1.91 -8.28 7.79
CA LEU A 196 -1.15 -9.33 7.11
C LEU A 196 0.34 -8.96 7.01
N ILE A 197 0.67 -7.71 6.72
CA ILE A 197 2.06 -7.23 6.70
C ILE A 197 2.71 -7.40 8.08
N LYS A 198 2.04 -6.97 9.15
CA LYS A 198 2.53 -7.13 10.54
C LYS A 198 2.81 -8.58 10.87
N VAL A 199 1.92 -9.50 10.48
CA VAL A 199 2.07 -10.94 10.71
C VAL A 199 3.20 -11.54 9.87
N GLY A 200 3.41 -11.09 8.63
CA GLY A 200 4.59 -11.47 7.83
C GLY A 200 5.88 -10.97 8.47
N ALA A 201 5.87 -9.74 8.99
CA ALA A 201 7.03 -9.10 9.60
C ALA A 201 7.51 -9.78 10.90
N THR A 202 6.67 -10.56 11.62
CA THR A 202 7.11 -11.28 12.83
C THR A 202 8.17 -12.33 12.54
N ASN A 203 8.10 -12.95 11.36
CA ASN A 203 9.03 -13.98 10.91
C ASN A 203 10.07 -13.44 9.91
N SER A 204 10.05 -12.14 9.65
CA SER A 204 11.03 -11.46 8.80
C SER A 204 12.30 -11.18 9.58
N SER A 205 13.41 -11.77 9.14
CA SER A 205 14.74 -11.39 9.62
C SER A 205 15.04 -9.92 9.32
N LYS A 206 15.95 -9.32 10.10
CA LYS A 206 16.45 -7.96 9.84
C LYS A 206 17.29 -7.95 8.56
N ILE A 207 17.30 -6.82 7.86
CA ILE A 207 18.26 -6.58 6.78
C ILE A 207 19.64 -6.49 7.43
N THR A 208 20.52 -7.45 7.11
CA THR A 208 21.93 -7.35 7.47
C THR A 208 22.63 -6.70 6.28
N PRO A 209 23.23 -5.49 6.45
CA PRO A 209 24.04 -4.89 5.40
C PRO A 209 25.12 -5.86 5.00
N ILE A 210 25.30 -6.07 3.70
CA ILE A 210 26.44 -6.84 3.20
C ILE A 210 27.70 -6.03 3.56
N PRO A 211 28.62 -6.59 4.35
CA PRO A 211 29.86 -5.90 4.68
C PRO A 211 30.66 -5.56 3.41
N ASP A 212 31.20 -4.33 3.31
CA ASP A 212 31.93 -3.89 2.11
C ASP A 212 33.13 -4.78 1.78
N ASN A 213 33.75 -5.39 2.80
CA ASN A 213 34.88 -6.30 2.63
C ASN A 213 34.49 -7.63 1.97
N ILE A 214 33.22 -8.04 2.01
CA ILE A 214 32.78 -9.31 1.42
C ILE A 214 32.96 -9.31 -0.10
N PHE A 215 32.71 -8.17 -0.75
CA PHE A 215 32.91 -8.07 -2.19
C PHE A 215 34.39 -8.21 -2.55
N LEU A 216 35.28 -7.55 -1.81
CA LEU A 216 36.73 -7.67 -2.02
C LEU A 216 37.24 -9.09 -1.75
N GLU A 217 36.77 -9.71 -0.67
CA GLU A 217 37.09 -11.10 -0.34
C GLU A 217 36.60 -12.06 -1.44
N ASN A 218 35.38 -11.90 -1.95
CA ASN A 218 34.84 -12.78 -2.98
C ASN A 218 35.44 -12.50 -4.36
N ILE A 219 35.86 -11.26 -4.66
CA ILE A 219 36.64 -10.94 -5.88
C ILE A 219 37.95 -11.74 -5.88
N SER A 220 38.57 -11.94 -4.72
CA SER A 220 39.80 -12.74 -4.62
C SER A 220 39.58 -14.22 -4.98
N LYS A 221 38.35 -14.73 -4.80
CA LYS A 221 37.96 -16.12 -5.14
C LYS A 221 37.66 -16.32 -6.62
N LEU A 222 37.46 -15.27 -7.40
CA LEU A 222 37.27 -15.37 -8.85
C LEU A 222 38.58 -15.78 -9.54
N SER A 223 38.47 -16.70 -10.50
CA SER A 223 39.58 -17.07 -11.37
C SER A 223 40.02 -15.89 -12.25
N ASN A 224 41.26 -15.92 -12.75
CA ASN A 224 41.74 -14.88 -13.67
C ASN A 224 40.91 -14.84 -14.96
N ILE A 225 40.44 -16.00 -15.45
CA ILE A 225 39.57 -16.08 -16.63
C ILE A 225 38.24 -15.37 -16.38
N GLU A 226 37.62 -15.56 -15.21
CA GLU A 226 36.38 -14.85 -14.86
C GLU A 226 36.61 -13.34 -14.72
N LYS A 227 37.75 -12.93 -14.13
CA LYS A 227 38.10 -11.50 -14.03
C LYS A 227 38.28 -10.88 -15.41
N ASP A 228 39.03 -11.53 -16.29
CA ASP A 228 39.28 -11.06 -17.65
C ASP A 228 37.98 -11.00 -18.48
N ASP A 229 37.06 -11.96 -18.31
CA ASP A 229 35.72 -11.93 -18.91
C ASP A 229 34.92 -10.70 -18.47
N PHE A 230 34.81 -10.46 -17.15
CA PHE A 230 34.09 -9.30 -16.62
C PHE A 230 34.73 -7.98 -17.08
N LEU A 231 36.06 -7.89 -17.14
CA LEU A 231 36.74 -6.69 -17.63
C LEU A 231 36.51 -6.47 -19.14
N SER A 232 36.52 -7.53 -19.95
CA SER A 232 36.22 -7.44 -21.38
C SER A 232 34.79 -6.95 -21.62
N ARG A 233 33.82 -7.49 -20.88
CA ARG A 233 32.41 -7.09 -20.96
C ARG A 233 32.17 -5.67 -20.45
N LEU A 234 32.98 -5.21 -19.49
CA LEU A 234 32.96 -3.82 -19.01
C LEU A 234 33.39 -2.86 -20.12
N LEU A 235 34.44 -3.20 -20.88
CA LEU A 235 34.88 -2.40 -22.03
C LEU A 235 33.84 -2.35 -23.16
N GLN A 236 32.93 -3.32 -23.21
CA GLN A 236 31.81 -3.37 -24.16
C GLN A 236 30.57 -2.61 -23.66
N GLU A 237 30.65 -1.95 -22.50
CA GLU A 237 29.53 -1.24 -21.87
C GLU A 237 28.28 -2.11 -21.69
N GLU A 238 28.46 -3.40 -21.36
CA GLU A 238 27.34 -4.32 -21.19
C GLU A 238 26.37 -3.79 -20.11
N PRO A 239 25.07 -3.62 -20.43
CA PRO A 239 24.08 -3.15 -19.47
C PRO A 239 24.00 -4.06 -18.24
N ASN A 240 23.89 -3.47 -17.06
CA ASN A 240 23.71 -4.17 -15.78
C ASN A 240 24.87 -5.12 -15.39
N LEU A 241 26.06 -4.99 -15.99
CA LEU A 241 27.21 -5.83 -15.67
C LEU A 241 27.63 -5.75 -14.19
N SER A 242 27.53 -4.56 -13.59
CA SER A 242 27.82 -4.35 -12.16
C SER A 242 26.90 -5.17 -11.25
N LEU A 243 25.63 -5.30 -11.62
CA LEU A 243 24.66 -6.14 -10.91
C LEU A 243 25.00 -7.63 -11.08
N LYS A 244 25.30 -8.08 -12.31
CA LYS A 244 25.73 -9.47 -12.57
C LYS A 244 26.93 -9.86 -11.73
N LEU A 245 27.91 -8.95 -11.62
CA LEU A 245 29.10 -9.16 -10.80
C LEU A 245 28.73 -9.25 -9.32
N LYS A 246 27.91 -8.32 -8.81
CA LYS A 246 27.44 -8.37 -7.41
C LYS A 246 26.71 -9.69 -7.09
N GLN A 247 25.79 -10.13 -7.95
CA GLN A 247 25.08 -11.40 -7.77
C GLN A 247 26.05 -12.59 -7.71
N LYS A 248 26.96 -12.70 -8.68
CA LYS A 248 28.01 -13.75 -8.70
C LYS A 248 28.88 -13.72 -7.44
N LEU A 249 29.28 -12.55 -6.98
CA LEU A 249 30.08 -12.41 -5.76
C LEU A 249 29.31 -12.81 -4.51
N LEU A 250 27.99 -12.59 -4.46
CA LEU A 250 27.14 -13.03 -3.35
C LEU A 250 26.88 -14.54 -3.37
N GLU A 251 26.80 -15.16 -4.54
CA GLU A 251 26.72 -16.63 -4.67
C GLU A 251 27.98 -17.32 -4.10
N LEU A 252 29.14 -16.65 -4.14
CA LEU A 252 30.38 -17.13 -3.53
C LEU A 252 30.45 -16.93 -2.01
N SER A 253 29.46 -16.25 -1.42
CA SER A 253 29.35 -16.04 0.02
C SER A 253 28.45 -17.12 0.65
N GLU A 254 28.93 -17.73 1.74
CA GLU A 254 28.14 -18.70 2.52
C GLU A 254 26.93 -18.05 3.23
N LEU A 255 26.82 -16.72 3.22
CA LEU A 255 25.69 -15.97 3.77
C LEU A 255 24.35 -16.32 3.10
N THR A 256 24.38 -16.82 1.87
CA THR A 256 23.17 -17.24 1.13
C THR A 256 22.72 -18.67 1.46
N ASN A 257 23.53 -19.45 2.19
CA ASN A 257 23.29 -20.88 2.43
C ASN A 257 22.64 -21.21 3.79
N ASN A 258 22.27 -20.22 4.60
CA ASN A 258 21.51 -20.47 5.83
C ASN A 258 20.03 -20.70 5.53
N LYS A 259 19.73 -21.85 4.91
CA LYS A 259 18.38 -22.43 4.85
C LYS A 259 18.03 -22.96 6.23
N THR A 260 17.71 -22.07 7.17
CA THR A 260 16.93 -22.48 8.33
C THR A 260 15.56 -22.94 7.82
N THR A 261 15.34 -24.26 7.85
CA THR A 261 14.03 -24.89 7.66
C THR A 261 13.14 -24.50 8.84
N ILE A 262 12.64 -23.26 8.81
CA ILE A 262 11.51 -22.85 9.61
C ILE A 262 10.29 -23.50 8.97
N GLU A 263 9.50 -24.20 9.79
CA GLU A 263 8.25 -24.80 9.35
C GLU A 263 7.38 -23.70 8.73
N LYS A 264 7.01 -23.86 7.46
CA LYS A 264 6.31 -22.80 6.72
C LYS A 264 4.88 -22.72 7.23
N ARG A 265 4.51 -21.55 7.75
CA ARG A 265 3.13 -21.21 8.09
C ARG A 265 2.23 -21.37 6.86
N THR A 266 0.99 -21.79 7.04
CA THR A 266 0.02 -21.89 5.93
C THR A 266 -0.81 -20.61 5.83
N ILE A 267 -1.43 -20.36 4.67
CA ILE A 267 -2.33 -19.21 4.46
C ILE A 267 -3.40 -19.11 5.58
N LYS A 268 -3.96 -20.25 6.02
CA LYS A 268 -4.97 -20.28 7.09
C LYS A 268 -4.43 -19.78 8.42
N GLN A 269 -3.22 -20.20 8.79
CA GLN A 269 -2.57 -19.75 10.02
C GLN A 269 -2.25 -18.26 9.94
N LEU A 270 -1.78 -17.78 8.79
CA LEU A 270 -1.52 -16.36 8.53
C LEU A 270 -2.77 -15.49 8.77
N PHE A 271 -3.92 -15.86 8.20
CA PHE A 271 -5.18 -15.13 8.43
C PHE A 271 -5.64 -15.19 9.88
N THR A 272 -5.50 -16.34 10.54
CA THR A 272 -5.89 -16.51 11.95
C THR A 272 -5.07 -15.59 12.86
N GLU A 273 -3.78 -15.44 12.59
CA GLU A 273 -2.90 -14.52 13.32
C GLU A 273 -3.25 -13.05 13.02
N ALA A 274 -3.54 -12.72 11.75
CA ALA A 274 -3.90 -11.35 11.36
C ALA A 274 -5.21 -10.90 12.01
N GLU A 275 -6.19 -11.79 12.12
CA GLU A 275 -7.45 -11.52 12.80
C GLU A 275 -7.25 -11.28 14.31
N LYS A 276 -6.38 -12.06 14.96
CA LYS A 276 -6.01 -11.81 16.37
C LYS A 276 -5.37 -10.43 16.56
N ILE A 277 -4.49 -10.02 15.65
CA ILE A 277 -3.90 -8.68 15.68
C ILE A 277 -4.99 -7.62 15.51
N ALA A 278 -5.87 -7.77 14.52
CA ALA A 278 -6.97 -6.83 14.26
C ALA A 278 -7.88 -6.65 15.50
N GLN A 279 -8.31 -7.75 16.11
CA GLN A 279 -9.14 -7.73 17.33
C GLN A 279 -8.41 -7.09 18.52
N SER A 280 -7.11 -7.33 18.67
CA SER A 280 -6.31 -6.73 19.75
C SER A 280 -6.18 -5.22 19.58
N GLU A 281 -5.98 -4.77 18.34
CA GLU A 281 -5.82 -3.36 18.00
C GLU A 281 -7.14 -2.60 18.15
N GLU A 282 -8.26 -3.19 17.72
CA GLU A 282 -9.59 -2.60 17.91
C GLU A 282 -9.90 -2.42 19.40
N LYS A 283 -9.58 -3.41 20.24
CA LYS A 283 -9.73 -3.31 21.71
C LYS A 283 -8.85 -2.19 22.27
N ARG A 284 -7.59 -2.09 21.81
CA ARG A 284 -6.66 -1.03 22.23
C ARG A 284 -7.17 0.35 21.87
N GLN A 285 -7.63 0.54 20.63
CA GLN A 285 -8.20 1.81 20.15
C GLN A 285 -9.47 2.21 20.91
N LYS A 286 -10.37 1.27 21.19
CA LYS A 286 -11.57 1.52 22.00
C LYS A 286 -11.20 1.98 23.41
N GLU A 287 -10.20 1.34 24.03
CA GLU A 287 -9.76 1.73 25.37
C GLU A 287 -9.03 3.09 25.34
N GLU A 288 -8.16 3.35 24.38
CA GLU A 288 -7.49 4.65 24.23
C GLU A 288 -8.50 5.78 23.98
N ALA A 289 -9.51 5.56 23.13
CA ALA A 289 -10.60 6.51 22.89
C ALA A 289 -11.44 6.74 24.16
N ARG A 290 -11.74 5.67 24.91
CA ARG A 290 -12.43 5.76 26.20
C ARG A 290 -11.61 6.56 27.22
N GLN A 291 -10.31 6.30 27.33
CA GLN A 291 -9.41 7.03 28.24
C GLN A 291 -9.29 8.51 27.84
N LYS A 292 -9.19 8.80 26.55
CA LYS A 292 -9.20 10.19 26.04
C LYS A 292 -10.52 10.88 26.39
N LYS A 293 -11.66 10.23 26.16
CA LYS A 293 -12.98 10.76 26.52
C LYS A 293 -13.10 11.02 28.02
N ILE A 294 -12.64 10.09 28.87
CA ILE A 294 -12.62 10.27 30.33
C ILE A 294 -11.76 11.47 30.74
N LYS A 295 -10.56 11.63 30.14
CA LYS A 295 -9.69 12.80 30.39
C LYS A 295 -10.37 14.11 29.98
N GLU A 296 -11.02 14.15 28.82
CA GLU A 296 -11.78 15.30 28.34
C GLU A 296 -12.94 15.64 29.28
N LEU A 297 -13.70 14.64 29.74
CA LEU A 297 -14.78 14.83 30.72
C LEU A 297 -14.26 15.35 32.06
N LYS A 298 -13.15 14.81 32.57
CA LYS A 298 -12.50 15.32 33.79
C LYS A 298 -12.04 16.77 33.66
N ALA A 299 -11.46 17.14 32.52
CA ALA A 299 -11.07 18.52 32.26
C ALA A 299 -12.29 19.45 32.14
N PHE A 300 -13.34 18.98 31.47
CA PHE A 300 -14.60 19.72 31.31
C PHE A 300 -15.35 19.92 32.64
N ALA A 301 -15.21 19.00 33.60
CA ALA A 301 -15.77 19.15 34.95
C ALA A 301 -15.33 20.45 35.64
N ASN A 302 -14.07 20.88 35.44
CA ASN A 302 -13.57 22.13 36.01
C ASN A 302 -14.21 23.38 35.38
N GLN A 303 -14.83 23.23 34.21
CA GLN A 303 -15.48 24.30 33.47
C GLN A 303 -17.01 24.16 33.49
N GLU A 304 -17.57 23.23 34.27
CA GLU A 304 -19.00 22.90 34.27
C GLU A 304 -19.86 24.15 34.53
N ASN A 305 -19.52 24.94 35.56
CA ASN A 305 -20.25 26.16 35.89
C ASN A 305 -20.19 27.20 34.75
N GLN A 306 -19.02 27.36 34.13
CA GLN A 306 -18.86 28.26 32.99
C GLN A 306 -19.63 27.77 31.76
N ALA A 307 -19.69 26.45 31.56
CA ALA A 307 -20.45 25.83 30.47
C ALA A 307 -21.95 26.08 30.61
N TRP A 308 -22.52 25.97 31.82
CA TRP A 308 -23.91 26.33 32.10
C TRP A 308 -24.19 27.82 31.82
N LEU A 309 -23.29 28.73 32.24
CA LEU A 309 -23.41 30.16 31.93
C LEU A 309 -23.32 30.45 30.42
N ASN A 310 -22.46 29.74 29.71
CA ASN A 310 -22.32 29.87 28.26
C ASN A 310 -23.58 29.40 27.53
N VAL A 311 -24.22 28.31 27.98
CA VAL A 311 -25.52 27.87 27.46
C VAL A 311 -26.55 28.98 27.61
N ASP A 312 -26.66 29.58 28.80
CA ASP A 312 -27.57 30.70 29.06
C ASP A 312 -27.33 31.89 28.10
N ASN A 313 -26.07 32.29 27.92
CA ASN A 313 -25.67 33.38 27.03
C ASN A 313 -25.96 33.08 25.54
N LEU A 314 -25.72 31.85 25.09
CA LEU A 314 -26.00 31.44 23.71
C LEU A 314 -27.50 31.43 23.42
N ILE A 315 -28.33 31.02 24.40
CA ILE A 315 -29.79 31.04 24.25
C ILE A 315 -30.32 32.48 24.13
N GLN A 316 -29.73 33.44 24.83
CA GLN A 316 -30.10 34.85 24.76
C GLN A 316 -29.81 35.49 23.39
N LYS A 317 -28.75 35.05 22.69
CA LYS A 317 -28.37 35.55 21.36
C LYS A 317 -29.39 35.25 20.25
N SER A 318 -30.38 34.40 20.53
CA SER A 318 -31.61 34.27 19.73
C SER A 318 -31.42 33.96 18.24
N ASN A 319 -30.38 33.20 17.87
CA ASN A 319 -30.14 32.83 16.47
C ASN A 319 -29.91 31.31 16.31
N PRO A 320 -30.14 30.76 15.10
CA PRO A 320 -30.03 29.32 14.85
C PRO A 320 -28.66 28.72 15.20
N LYS A 321 -27.55 29.39 14.86
CA LYS A 321 -26.19 28.87 15.13
C LYS A 321 -25.92 28.78 16.63
N ALA A 322 -26.31 29.79 17.39
CA ALA A 322 -26.14 29.82 18.84
C ALA A 322 -26.94 28.72 19.56
N TYR A 323 -28.11 28.34 19.04
CA TYR A 323 -28.88 27.20 19.58
C TYR A 323 -28.21 25.85 19.31
N ASP A 324 -27.57 25.68 18.15
CA ASP A 324 -26.83 24.46 17.85
C ASP A 324 -25.56 24.35 18.73
N GLU A 325 -24.86 25.47 18.94
CA GLU A 325 -23.75 25.55 19.89
C GLU A 325 -24.19 25.25 21.33
N ALA A 326 -25.32 25.82 21.78
CA ALA A 326 -25.87 25.55 23.11
C ALA A 326 -26.24 24.07 23.29
N LYS A 327 -26.82 23.45 22.26
CA LYS A 327 -27.13 22.02 22.24
C LYS A 327 -25.87 21.17 22.38
N MET A 328 -24.80 21.50 21.66
CA MET A 328 -23.53 20.78 21.76
C MET A 328 -22.92 20.86 23.17
N ILE A 329 -23.04 22.00 23.87
CA ILE A 329 -22.58 22.13 25.26
C ILE A 329 -23.48 21.30 26.21
N LEU A 330 -24.80 21.32 26.01
CA LEU A 330 -25.73 20.51 26.80
C LEU A 330 -25.49 19.00 26.64
N ILE A 331 -25.15 18.53 25.43
CA ILE A 331 -24.76 17.12 25.21
C ILE A 331 -23.52 16.78 26.03
N LYS A 332 -22.48 17.64 26.02
CA LYS A 332 -21.27 17.43 26.83
C LYS A 332 -21.55 17.46 28.34
N LEU A 333 -22.45 18.34 28.79
CA LEU A 333 -22.90 18.40 30.19
C LEU A 333 -23.68 17.13 30.59
N LYS A 334 -24.50 16.58 29.70
CA LYS A 334 -25.19 15.31 29.90
C LYS A 334 -24.19 14.16 30.03
N GLU A 335 -23.23 14.06 29.12
CA GLU A 335 -22.17 13.05 29.16
C GLU A 335 -21.33 13.14 30.45
N LEU A 336 -21.03 14.36 30.90
CA LEU A 336 -20.34 14.60 32.18
C LEU A 336 -21.18 14.14 33.37
N ALA A 337 -22.48 14.45 33.37
CA ALA A 337 -23.40 14.07 34.43
C ALA A 337 -23.56 12.55 34.54
N ILE A 338 -23.67 11.84 33.42
CA ILE A 338 -23.66 10.37 33.36
C ILE A 338 -22.35 9.83 33.96
N TYR A 339 -21.21 10.38 33.55
CA TYR A 339 -19.89 9.96 34.06
C TYR A 339 -19.72 10.18 35.57
N GLN A 340 -20.30 11.25 36.13
CA GLN A 340 -20.24 11.57 37.56
C GLN A 340 -21.38 10.93 38.38
N GLY A 341 -22.36 10.26 37.75
CA GLY A 341 -23.57 9.76 38.41
C GLY A 341 -24.54 10.86 38.88
N LYS A 342 -24.49 12.06 38.27
CA LYS A 342 -25.29 13.25 38.60
C LYS A 342 -26.38 13.57 37.58
N GLU A 343 -26.92 12.54 36.92
CA GLU A 343 -27.94 12.71 35.88
C GLU A 343 -29.16 13.47 36.38
N VAL A 344 -29.58 13.20 37.62
CA VAL A 344 -30.72 13.88 38.27
C VAL A 344 -30.48 15.40 38.35
N GLU A 345 -29.29 15.84 38.77
CA GLU A 345 -28.95 17.27 38.85
C GLU A 345 -28.92 17.92 37.45
N PHE A 346 -28.42 17.21 36.44
CA PHE A 346 -28.44 17.69 35.07
C PHE A 346 -29.86 17.88 34.55
N TYR A 347 -30.75 16.91 34.75
CA TYR A 347 -32.13 17.00 34.29
C TYR A 347 -32.92 18.10 35.01
N HIS A 348 -32.66 18.32 36.31
CA HIS A 348 -33.22 19.48 37.02
C HIS A 348 -32.77 20.80 36.40
N LYS A 349 -31.45 20.99 36.19
CA LYS A 349 -30.92 22.22 35.55
C LYS A 349 -31.43 22.40 34.12
N LEU A 350 -31.59 21.31 33.36
CA LEU A 350 -32.15 21.34 32.02
C LEU A 350 -33.62 21.78 32.04
N GLU A 351 -34.40 21.30 33.01
CA GLU A 351 -35.80 21.67 33.17
C GLU A 351 -35.94 23.15 33.58
N ASP A 352 -35.09 23.65 34.48
CA ASP A 352 -35.03 25.06 34.83
C ASP A 352 -34.78 25.96 33.60
N ILE A 353 -33.87 25.53 32.70
CA ILE A 353 -33.61 26.23 31.43
C ILE A 353 -34.84 26.17 30.51
N LYS A 354 -35.50 25.01 30.40
CA LYS A 354 -36.73 24.87 29.59
C LYS A 354 -37.84 25.79 30.10
N GLN A 355 -38.02 25.90 31.41
CA GLN A 355 -39.01 26.79 32.02
C GLN A 355 -38.67 28.26 31.80
N LYS A 356 -37.41 28.65 32.05
CA LYS A 356 -36.88 30.03 31.88
C LYS A 356 -37.03 30.54 30.44
N TYR A 357 -36.85 29.65 29.45
CA TYR A 357 -36.93 29.99 28.03
C TYR A 357 -38.15 29.39 27.32
N SER A 358 -39.22 29.08 28.04
CA SER A 358 -40.48 28.51 27.54
C SER A 358 -41.10 29.30 26.37
N ARG A 359 -40.83 30.61 26.28
CA ARG A 359 -41.27 31.50 25.18
C ARG A 359 -40.44 31.38 23.89
N ARG A 360 -39.49 30.45 23.80
CA ARG A 360 -38.60 30.23 22.62
C ARG A 360 -38.86 28.84 21.98
N PRO A 361 -39.95 28.67 21.21
CA PRO A 361 -40.39 27.35 20.72
C PRO A 361 -39.35 26.66 19.83
N THR A 362 -38.62 27.42 19.00
CA THR A 362 -37.56 26.88 18.11
C THR A 362 -36.38 26.29 18.88
N PHE A 363 -36.06 26.82 20.05
CA PHE A 363 -35.01 26.28 20.92
C PHE A 363 -35.51 25.04 21.66
N ILE A 364 -36.71 25.09 22.24
CA ILE A 364 -37.34 23.95 22.92
C ILE A 364 -37.46 22.74 21.97
N ALA A 365 -37.86 22.95 20.71
CA ALA A 365 -37.93 21.90 19.71
C ALA A 365 -36.57 21.20 19.47
N ARG A 366 -35.45 21.93 19.57
CA ARG A 366 -34.09 21.37 19.42
C ARG A 366 -33.62 20.60 20.66
N LEU A 367 -34.19 20.90 21.84
CA LEU A 367 -33.94 20.21 23.11
C LEU A 367 -34.77 18.93 23.28
N ASN A 368 -35.81 18.71 22.49
CA ASN A 368 -36.64 17.49 22.59
C ASN A 368 -35.90 16.22 22.12
N ASN A 369 -34.76 16.37 21.45
CA ASN A 369 -33.90 15.28 20.98
C ASN A 369 -32.56 15.20 21.76
N LEU A 370 -32.55 15.53 23.05
CA LEU A 370 -31.34 15.68 23.88
C LEU A 370 -31.21 14.62 24.98
#